data_AF-A0AAE2PV58-F1
#
_entry.id   AF-A0AAE2PV58-F1
#
_cell.length_a   1.000
_cell.length_b   1.000
_cell.length_c   1.000
_cell.angle_alpha   90.00
_cell.angle_beta   90.00
_cell.angle_gamma   90.00
#
_symmetry.space_group_name_H-M   'P 1'
#
loop_
_entity.id
_entity.type
_entity.pdbx_description
1 polymer ?
#
loop_
_entity_poly.entity_id
_entity_poly.type
_entity_poly.pdbx_seq_one_letter_code
_entity_poly.pdbx_strand_id
1 'polypeptide(L)'
;MRIFDLIPAQFRIAAISLLLVVVVAGSAALAWTAQDWRYGSVLERQARLQADTLNEISQASAALQRTEQDKRRALELRLQNKDETHYKELTDEQIKQARLRDRLATADLRLSVVLAATETTGSCSVPTTTATGRVVHGTTRTQLDPAHAQRIIGITDAGDRGLIALRACQAYAKEVSTPK
;
A
#
# COMPACT_ATOMS: atom_id res chain seq x y z
N MET A 1 52.49 82.14 -4.84
CA MET A 1 51.97 82.58 -6.16
C MET A 1 50.49 82.22 -6.25
N ARG A 2 49.61 83.23 -6.28
CA ARG A 2 48.16 83.04 -6.21
C ARG A 2 47.60 82.84 -7.62
N ILE A 3 47.40 81.58 -7.99
CA ILE A 3 46.78 81.15 -9.26
C ILE A 3 45.33 81.68 -9.39
N PHE A 4 44.76 82.16 -8.28
CA PHE A 4 43.37 82.63 -8.21
C PHE A 4 43.17 84.10 -8.62
N ASP A 5 44.22 84.92 -8.72
CA ASP A 5 44.06 86.38 -8.93
C ASP A 5 43.93 86.82 -10.40
N LEU A 6 43.86 85.88 -11.36
CA LEU A 6 43.67 86.16 -12.79
C LEU A 6 42.28 85.78 -13.34
N ILE A 7 41.33 85.43 -12.47
CA ILE A 7 39.99 84.94 -12.86
C ILE A 7 38.92 85.97 -12.44
N PRO A 8 37.99 86.39 -13.34
CA PRO A 8 36.96 87.38 -13.04
C PRO A 8 36.13 86.98 -11.80
N ALA A 9 35.74 87.95 -10.96
CA ALA A 9 35.09 87.70 -9.68
C ALA A 9 33.86 86.77 -9.77
N GLN A 10 33.06 86.89 -10.85
CA GLN A 10 31.95 85.98 -11.16
C GLN A 10 32.36 84.49 -11.24
N PHE A 11 33.49 84.16 -11.87
CA PHE A 11 33.95 82.77 -12.00
C PHE A 11 34.55 82.22 -10.70
N ARG A 12 35.15 83.07 -9.87
CA ARG A 12 35.60 82.67 -8.51
C ARG A 12 34.41 82.28 -7.64
N ILE A 13 33.33 83.07 -7.65
CA ILE A 13 32.12 82.77 -6.89
C ILE A 13 31.45 81.50 -7.41
N ALA A 14 31.37 81.32 -8.73
CA ALA A 14 30.84 80.10 -9.34
C ALA A 14 31.67 78.84 -9.03
N ALA A 15 33.01 78.95 -9.01
CA ALA A 15 33.88 77.84 -8.63
C ALA A 15 33.73 77.48 -7.14
N ILE A 16 33.61 78.47 -6.27
CA ILE A 16 33.40 78.27 -4.84
C ILE A 16 32.02 77.64 -4.57
N SER A 17 30.96 78.10 -5.25
CA SER A 17 29.62 77.52 -5.08
C SER A 17 29.55 76.09 -5.59
N LEU A 18 30.18 75.78 -6.73
CA LEU A 18 30.28 74.41 -7.25
C LEU A 18 31.02 73.50 -6.26
N LEU A 19 32.13 73.96 -5.70
CA LEU A 19 32.91 73.19 -4.72
C LEU A 19 32.10 72.93 -3.45
N LEU A 20 31.33 73.92 -2.99
CA LEU A 20 30.46 73.79 -1.83
C LEU A 20 29.33 72.76 -2.08
N VAL A 21 28.73 72.79 -3.27
CA VAL A 21 27.72 71.79 -3.69
C VAL A 21 28.31 70.38 -3.74
N VAL A 22 29.52 70.22 -4.30
CA VAL A 22 30.21 68.91 -4.35
C VAL A 22 30.52 68.39 -2.95
N VAL A 23 30.96 69.25 -2.02
CA VAL A 23 31.24 68.86 -0.64
C VAL A 23 29.96 68.43 0.10
N VAL A 24 28.86 69.16 -0.08
CA VAL A 24 27.57 68.82 0.54
C VAL A 24 26.99 67.54 -0.06
N ALA A 25 27.02 67.39 -1.39
CA ALA A 25 26.54 66.18 -2.06
C ALA A 25 27.39 64.94 -1.73
N GLY A 26 28.72 65.10 -1.68
CA GLY A 26 29.66 64.02 -1.35
C GLY A 26 29.53 63.54 0.09
N SER A 27 29.35 64.46 1.05
CA SER A 27 29.14 64.10 2.46
C SER A 27 27.79 63.41 2.68
N ALA A 28 26.73 63.83 1.99
CA ALA A 28 25.43 63.16 2.02
C ALA A 28 25.50 61.73 1.42
N ALA A 29 26.21 61.55 0.30
CA ALA A 29 26.40 60.24 -0.31
C ALA A 29 27.18 59.28 0.59
N LEU A 30 28.25 59.76 1.24
CA LEU A 30 29.06 58.95 2.16
C LEU A 30 28.30 58.59 3.46
N ALA A 31 27.46 59.49 3.97
CA ALA A 31 26.61 59.18 5.12
C ALA A 31 25.56 58.11 4.78
N TRP A 32 25.02 58.14 3.55
CA TRP A 32 24.06 57.16 3.08
C TRP A 32 24.68 55.78 2.89
N THR A 33 25.88 55.67 2.31
CA THR A 33 26.57 54.38 2.13
C THR A 33 26.95 53.73 3.45
N ALA A 34 27.36 54.53 4.44
CA ALA A 34 27.64 54.02 5.79
C ALA A 34 26.37 53.50 6.50
N GLN A 35 25.22 54.18 6.31
CA GLN A 35 23.94 53.71 6.82
C GLN A 35 23.48 52.44 6.13
N ASP A 36 23.60 52.37 4.80
CA ASP A 36 23.21 51.22 3.99
C ASP A 36 24.02 49.98 4.38
N TRP A 37 25.32 50.12 4.67
CA TRP A 37 26.15 49.01 5.14
C TRP A 37 25.71 48.49 6.52
N ARG A 38 25.30 49.40 7.43
CA ARG A 38 24.80 49.03 8.74
C ARG A 38 23.46 48.31 8.65
N TYR A 39 22.53 48.83 7.84
CA TYR A 39 21.23 48.18 7.61
C TYR A 39 21.38 46.84 6.89
N GLY A 40 22.27 46.76 5.89
CA GLY A 40 22.60 45.52 5.18
C GLY A 40 23.11 44.43 6.13
N SER A 41 24.00 44.77 7.06
CA SER A 41 24.52 43.81 8.05
C SER A 41 23.43 43.26 8.98
N VAL A 42 22.43 44.08 9.34
CA VAL A 42 21.28 43.66 10.15
C VAL A 42 20.33 42.79 9.34
N LEU A 43 20.07 43.17 8.07
CA LEU A 43 19.24 42.41 7.15
C LEU A 43 19.81 41.02 6.88
N GLU A 44 21.12 40.93 6.63
CA GLU A 44 21.81 39.65 6.45
C GLU A 44 21.73 38.78 7.69
N ARG A 45 21.87 39.37 8.89
CA ARG A 45 21.79 38.61 10.13
C ARG A 45 20.38 38.10 10.39
N GLN A 46 19.35 38.90 10.11
CA GLN A 46 17.96 38.46 10.20
C GLN A 46 17.61 37.40 9.16
N ALA A 47 18.08 37.57 7.92
CA ALA A 47 17.89 36.59 6.85
C ALA A 47 18.56 35.25 7.20
N ARG A 48 19.76 35.26 7.79
CA ARG A 48 20.42 34.04 8.28
C ARG A 48 19.64 33.36 9.39
N LEU A 49 19.21 34.09 10.41
CA LEU A 49 18.40 33.52 11.50
C LEU A 49 17.08 32.93 10.99
N GLN A 50 16.41 33.61 10.06
CA GLN A 50 15.20 33.09 9.42
C GLN A 50 15.49 31.86 8.57
N ALA A 51 16.57 31.85 7.78
CA ALA A 51 16.99 30.71 7.00
C ALA A 51 17.32 29.50 7.88
N ASP A 52 18.03 29.72 9.00
CA ASP A 52 18.35 28.67 9.96
C ASP A 52 17.08 28.10 10.61
N THR A 53 16.15 28.96 11.02
CA THR A 53 14.86 28.55 11.61
C THR A 53 14.01 27.77 10.60
N LEU A 54 13.92 28.25 9.35
CA LEU A 54 13.20 27.56 8.28
C LEU A 54 13.84 26.21 7.95
N ASN A 55 15.17 26.13 8.00
CA ASN A 55 15.91 24.89 7.77
C ASN A 55 15.64 23.88 8.90
N GLU A 56 15.62 24.31 10.17
CA GLU A 56 15.23 23.46 11.30
C GLU A 56 13.80 22.93 11.15
N ILE A 57 12.83 23.80 10.83
CA ILE A 57 11.43 23.40 10.63
C ILE A 57 11.32 22.43 9.43
N SER A 58 12.03 22.70 8.34
CA SER A 58 12.08 21.84 7.16
C SER A 58 12.65 20.47 7.50
N GLN A 59 13.74 20.40 8.27
CA GLN A 59 14.33 19.14 8.71
C GLN A 59 13.41 18.37 9.66
N ALA A 60 12.77 19.05 10.61
CA ALA A 60 11.82 18.44 11.54
C ALA A 60 10.60 17.87 10.79
N SER A 61 10.02 18.63 9.86
CA SER A 61 8.89 18.17 9.03
C SER A 61 9.29 17.02 8.09
N ALA A 62 10.48 17.08 7.49
CA ALA A 62 11.01 15.99 6.67
C ALA A 62 11.25 14.72 7.51
N ALA A 63 11.73 14.85 8.74
CA ALA A 63 11.89 13.72 9.66
C ALA A 63 10.54 13.07 10.00
N LEU A 64 9.53 13.88 10.35
CA LEU A 64 8.17 13.38 10.58
C LEU A 64 7.60 12.69 9.33
N GLN A 65 7.76 13.30 8.16
CA GLN A 65 7.28 12.72 6.91
C GLN A 65 7.97 11.38 6.58
N ARG A 66 9.27 11.25 6.84
CA ARG A 66 10.00 9.97 6.70
C ARG A 66 9.41 8.91 7.63
N THR A 67 9.16 9.23 8.89
CA THR A 67 8.60 8.25 9.84
C THR A 67 7.21 7.77 9.40
N GLU A 68 6.36 8.66 8.88
CA GLU A 68 5.04 8.29 8.36
C GLU A 68 5.14 7.46 7.07
N GLN A 69 6.08 7.79 6.17
CA GLN A 69 6.34 6.98 4.97
C GLN A 69 6.85 5.59 5.33
N ASP A 70 7.75 5.47 6.31
CA ASP A 70 8.29 4.18 6.72
C ASP A 70 7.21 3.31 7.38
N LYS A 71 6.31 3.90 8.17
CA LYS A 71 5.12 3.21 8.67
C LYS A 71 4.23 2.72 7.53
N ARG A 72 3.94 3.57 6.53
CA ARG A 72 3.15 3.18 5.36
C ARG A 72 3.79 2.03 4.59
N ARG A 73 5.09 2.13 4.28
CA ARG A 73 5.85 1.05 3.63
C ARG A 73 5.84 -0.23 4.43
N ALA A 74 6.03 -0.16 5.76
CA ALA A 74 6.00 -1.35 6.61
C ALA A 74 4.61 -2.03 6.61
N LEU A 75 3.54 -1.24 6.60
CA LEU A 75 2.17 -1.77 6.46
C LEU A 75 1.92 -2.37 5.08
N GLU A 76 2.36 -1.71 4.02
CA GLU A 76 2.27 -2.20 2.63
C GLU A 76 3.02 -3.51 2.47
N LEU A 77 4.26 -3.62 2.96
CA LEU A 77 5.05 -4.85 2.93
C LEU A 77 4.37 -5.97 3.72
N ARG A 78 3.77 -5.66 4.86
CA ARG A 78 3.04 -6.65 5.66
C ARG A 78 1.76 -7.13 4.96
N LEU A 79 1.05 -6.23 4.27
CA LEU A 79 -0.11 -6.59 3.45
C LEU A 79 0.31 -7.47 2.27
N GLN A 80 1.33 -7.06 1.51
CA GLN A 80 1.85 -7.83 0.39
C GLN A 80 2.31 -9.23 0.82
N ASN A 81 3.02 -9.35 1.94
CA ASN A 81 3.46 -10.66 2.44
C ASN A 81 2.28 -11.56 2.83
N LYS A 82 1.26 -11.00 3.48
CA LYS A 82 0.03 -11.73 3.81
C LYS A 82 -0.70 -12.16 2.55
N ASP A 83 -0.86 -11.27 1.59
CA ASP A 83 -1.56 -11.56 0.33
C ASP A 83 -0.80 -12.62 -0.48
N GLU A 84 0.53 -12.53 -0.54
CA GLU A 84 1.37 -13.54 -1.18
C GLU A 84 1.25 -14.89 -0.51
N THR A 85 1.26 -14.93 0.83
CA THR A 85 1.09 -16.18 1.60
C THR A 85 -0.28 -16.78 1.35
N HIS A 86 -1.34 -15.99 1.46
CA HIS A 86 -2.70 -16.44 1.20
C HIS A 86 -2.88 -16.91 -0.25
N TYR A 87 -2.30 -16.22 -1.22
CA TYR A 87 -2.36 -16.63 -2.62
C TYR A 87 -1.63 -17.96 -2.86
N LYS A 88 -0.47 -18.16 -2.25
CA LYS A 88 0.27 -19.43 -2.30
C LYS A 88 -0.51 -20.56 -1.65
N GLU A 89 -1.05 -20.35 -0.45
CA GLU A 89 -1.90 -21.33 0.24
C GLU A 89 -3.11 -21.73 -0.61
N LEU A 90 -3.83 -20.75 -1.18
CA LEU A 90 -4.97 -21.01 -2.06
C LEU A 90 -4.56 -21.80 -3.30
N THR A 91 -3.43 -21.46 -3.92
CA THR A 91 -2.92 -22.13 -5.12
C THR A 91 -2.51 -23.57 -4.80
N ASP A 92 -1.81 -23.77 -3.67
CA ASP A 92 -1.36 -25.10 -3.23
C ASP A 92 -2.55 -26.01 -2.92
N GLU A 93 -3.58 -25.50 -2.23
CA GLU A 93 -4.81 -26.27 -1.98
C GLU A 93 -5.56 -26.60 -3.28
N GLN A 94 -5.64 -25.66 -4.23
CA GLN A 94 -6.22 -25.95 -5.55
C GLN A 94 -5.45 -27.05 -6.30
N ILE A 95 -4.11 -27.00 -6.28
CA ILE A 95 -3.27 -28.02 -6.90
C ILE A 95 -3.44 -29.38 -6.20
N LYS A 96 -3.50 -29.42 -4.87
CA LYS A 96 -3.76 -30.65 -4.10
C LYS A 96 -5.11 -31.24 -4.47
N GLN A 97 -6.16 -30.41 -4.54
CA GLN A 97 -7.49 -30.85 -4.93
C GLN A 97 -7.50 -31.39 -6.36
N ALA A 98 -6.85 -30.71 -7.31
CA ALA A 98 -6.72 -31.19 -8.68
C ALA A 98 -5.99 -32.54 -8.74
N ARG A 99 -4.89 -32.70 -8.00
CA ARG A 99 -4.15 -33.97 -7.89
C ARG A 99 -4.99 -35.09 -7.28
N LEU A 100 -5.82 -34.80 -6.28
CA LEU A 100 -6.74 -35.79 -5.70
C LEU A 100 -7.81 -36.23 -6.71
N ARG A 101 -8.34 -35.30 -7.51
CA ARG A 101 -9.30 -35.63 -8.58
C ARG A 101 -8.66 -36.49 -9.67
N ASP A 102 -7.41 -36.21 -10.02
CA ASP A 102 -6.64 -37.01 -10.96
C ASP A 102 -6.38 -38.43 -10.42
N ARG A 103 -5.99 -38.57 -9.15
CA ARG A 103 -5.82 -39.88 -8.50
C ARG A 103 -7.12 -40.68 -8.31
N LEU A 104 -8.24 -39.98 -8.14
CA LEU A 104 -9.57 -40.60 -8.20
C LEU A 104 -9.90 -41.10 -9.61
N ALA A 105 -9.31 -40.51 -10.66
CA ALA A 105 -9.41 -40.99 -12.04
C ALA A 105 -8.62 -42.27 -12.26
N THR A 106 -7.40 -42.32 -11.75
CA THR A 106 -6.42 -43.39 -12.04
C THR A 106 -6.60 -44.66 -11.20
N ALA A 107 -7.75 -44.85 -10.54
CA ALA A 107 -8.06 -45.97 -9.65
C ALA A 107 -7.12 -46.16 -8.43
N ASP A 108 -6.11 -45.29 -8.26
CA ASP A 108 -5.18 -45.27 -7.13
C ASP A 108 -5.88 -44.87 -5.83
N LEU A 109 -6.94 -44.06 -5.92
CA LEU A 109 -7.74 -43.60 -4.79
C LEU A 109 -9.20 -44.03 -4.98
N ARG A 110 -9.75 -44.72 -3.98
CA ARG A 110 -11.10 -45.31 -4.04
C ARG A 110 -12.01 -44.66 -3.02
N LEU A 111 -13.12 -44.06 -3.49
CA LEU A 111 -14.13 -43.48 -2.60
C LEU A 111 -14.99 -44.63 -2.04
N SER A 112 -15.11 -44.71 -0.71
CA SER A 112 -16.01 -45.65 -0.04
C SER A 112 -17.13 -44.89 0.64
N VAL A 113 -18.36 -45.34 0.43
CA VAL A 113 -19.54 -44.77 1.07
C VAL A 113 -20.03 -45.75 2.12
N VAL A 114 -20.33 -45.25 3.32
CA VAL A 114 -20.95 -46.03 4.39
C VAL A 114 -22.43 -46.20 4.05
N LEU A 115 -22.88 -47.43 3.85
CA LEU A 115 -24.31 -47.69 3.71
C LEU A 115 -24.95 -47.51 5.08
N ALA A 116 -25.99 -46.68 5.13
CA ALA A 116 -26.96 -46.80 6.20
C ALA A 116 -27.50 -48.23 6.16
N ALA A 117 -27.51 -48.92 7.30
CA ALA A 117 -28.08 -50.25 7.44
C ALA A 117 -29.62 -50.17 7.35
N THR A 118 -30.13 -49.69 6.23
CA THR A 118 -31.52 -49.89 5.86
C THR A 118 -31.54 -51.22 5.15
N GLU A 119 -32.14 -52.22 5.79
CA GLU A 119 -32.29 -53.58 5.28
C GLU A 119 -32.76 -53.56 3.82
N THR A 120 -31.79 -53.62 2.90
CA THR A 120 -32.04 -53.73 1.48
C THR A 120 -31.74 -55.17 1.15
N THR A 121 -32.78 -55.99 1.23
CA THR A 121 -32.86 -57.35 0.71
C THR A 121 -32.54 -57.33 -0.79
N GLY A 122 -31.25 -57.35 -1.10
CA GLY A 122 -30.68 -57.49 -2.44
C GLY A 122 -29.87 -58.77 -2.49
N SER A 123 -30.42 -59.76 -3.20
CA SER A 123 -29.95 -61.12 -3.43
C SER A 123 -28.42 -61.33 -3.52
N CYS A 124 -27.76 -61.54 -2.38
CA CYS A 124 -26.67 -62.52 -2.16
C CYS A 124 -26.20 -62.50 -0.69
N SER A 125 -27.11 -62.60 0.28
CA SER A 125 -26.69 -62.78 1.68
C SER A 125 -26.31 -64.25 1.90
N VAL A 126 -25.01 -64.52 2.05
CA VAL A 126 -24.54 -65.83 2.53
C VAL A 126 -24.95 -65.96 4.00
N PRO A 127 -25.67 -67.02 4.42
CA PRO A 127 -26.05 -67.20 5.82
C PRO A 127 -24.81 -67.32 6.70
N THR A 128 -24.70 -66.46 7.73
CA THR A 128 -23.61 -66.51 8.69
C THR A 128 -23.76 -67.76 9.58
N THR A 129 -22.79 -68.65 9.51
CA THR A 129 -22.68 -69.81 10.39
C THR A 129 -22.32 -69.34 11.81
N THR A 130 -23.09 -69.77 12.80
CA THR A 130 -22.90 -69.44 14.21
C THR A 130 -21.65 -70.12 14.76
N ALA A 131 -20.58 -69.38 15.05
CA ALA A 131 -19.57 -69.80 16.02
C ALA A 131 -18.86 -68.59 16.66
N THR A 132 -18.93 -68.57 17.99
CA THR A 132 -18.14 -67.81 18.99
C THR A 132 -16.97 -66.96 18.48
N GLY A 133 -17.18 -65.64 18.48
CA GLY A 133 -16.15 -64.62 18.25
C GLY A 133 -16.80 -63.33 17.75
N ARG A 134 -17.33 -62.51 18.66
CA ARG A 134 -18.06 -61.27 18.32
C ARG A 134 -17.08 -60.22 17.76
N VAL A 135 -16.83 -60.28 16.45
CA VAL A 135 -16.32 -59.13 15.68
C VAL A 135 -17.55 -58.31 15.29
N VAL A 136 -17.67 -57.09 15.82
CA VAL A 136 -18.75 -56.18 15.40
C VAL A 136 -18.53 -55.90 13.92
N HIS A 137 -19.49 -56.29 13.07
CA HIS A 137 -19.53 -55.85 11.69
C HIS A 137 -19.70 -54.32 11.70
N GLY A 138 -18.60 -53.59 11.51
CA GLY A 138 -18.67 -52.16 11.23
C GLY A 138 -19.56 -51.92 10.01
N THR A 139 -20.26 -50.79 9.98
CA THR A 139 -21.19 -50.39 8.92
C THR A 139 -20.68 -50.78 7.53
N THR A 140 -21.43 -51.59 6.79
CA THR A 140 -21.08 -52.06 5.44
C THR A 140 -20.73 -50.86 4.56
N ARG A 141 -19.48 -50.79 4.07
CA ARG A 141 -19.05 -49.76 3.10
C ARG A 141 -19.07 -50.35 1.71
N THR A 142 -19.77 -49.72 0.77
CA THR A 142 -19.62 -50.06 -0.66
C THR A 142 -18.64 -49.12 -1.31
N GLN A 143 -17.85 -49.67 -2.22
CA GLN A 143 -16.92 -48.89 -3.02
C GLN A 143 -17.69 -48.27 -4.19
N LEU A 144 -17.51 -46.97 -4.42
CA LEU A 144 -18.12 -46.28 -5.55
C LEU A 144 -17.24 -46.47 -6.80
N ASP A 145 -17.87 -46.70 -7.95
CA ASP A 145 -17.19 -46.75 -9.25
C ASP A 145 -16.47 -45.42 -9.53
N PRO A 146 -15.19 -45.42 -9.96
CA PRO A 146 -14.41 -44.20 -10.18
C PRO A 146 -15.09 -43.17 -11.09
N ALA A 147 -15.76 -43.61 -12.17
CA ALA A 147 -16.45 -42.70 -13.09
C ALA A 147 -17.73 -42.09 -12.48
N HIS A 148 -18.39 -42.79 -11.55
CA HIS A 148 -19.50 -42.24 -10.78
C HIS A 148 -19.01 -41.30 -9.68
N ALA A 149 -17.92 -41.64 -8.98
CA ALA A 149 -17.32 -40.78 -7.96
C ALA A 149 -16.89 -39.43 -8.52
N GLN A 150 -16.24 -39.43 -9.70
CA GLN A 150 -15.84 -38.20 -10.38
C GLN A 150 -17.01 -37.32 -10.80
N ARG A 151 -18.09 -37.92 -11.32
CA ARG A 151 -19.29 -37.17 -11.71
C ARG A 151 -19.96 -36.52 -10.52
N ILE A 152 -20.08 -37.21 -9.38
CA ILE A 152 -20.65 -36.65 -8.15
C ILE A 152 -19.84 -35.45 -7.66
N ILE A 153 -18.50 -35.57 -7.59
CA ILE A 153 -17.63 -34.47 -7.15
C ILE A 153 -17.69 -33.30 -8.14
N GLY A 154 -17.69 -33.56 -9.45
CA GLY A 154 -17.78 -32.51 -10.46
C GLY A 154 -19.09 -31.73 -10.44
N ILE A 155 -20.23 -32.40 -10.26
CA ILE A 155 -21.54 -31.76 -10.11
C ILE A 155 -21.57 -30.90 -8.84
N THR A 156 -21.02 -31.40 -7.73
CA THR A 156 -21.00 -30.66 -6.45
C THR A 156 -20.13 -29.41 -6.53
N ASP A 157 -18.94 -29.51 -7.13
CA ASP A 157 -18.02 -28.38 -7.35
C ASP A 157 -18.62 -27.32 -8.29
N ALA A 158 -19.24 -27.73 -9.40
CA ALA A 158 -19.94 -26.81 -10.28
C ALA A 158 -21.15 -26.15 -9.61
N GLY A 159 -21.90 -26.92 -8.80
CA GLY A 159 -23.03 -26.43 -8.02
C GLY A 159 -22.64 -25.38 -6.99
N ASP A 160 -21.56 -25.61 -6.23
CA ASP A 160 -21.08 -24.66 -5.23
C ASP A 160 -20.61 -23.35 -5.87
N ARG A 161 -19.86 -23.42 -6.98
CA ARG A 161 -19.49 -22.23 -7.76
C ARG A 161 -20.71 -21.46 -8.26
N GLY A 162 -21.73 -22.17 -8.72
CA GLY A 162 -23.00 -21.57 -9.15
C GLY A 162 -23.73 -20.84 -8.02
N LEU A 163 -23.77 -21.43 -6.83
CA LEU A 163 -24.38 -20.80 -5.64
C LEU A 163 -23.59 -19.58 -5.17
N ILE A 164 -22.26 -19.62 -5.23
CA ILE A 164 -21.40 -18.46 -4.93
C ILE A 164 -21.69 -17.32 -5.92
N ALA A 165 -21.72 -17.62 -7.23
CA ALA A 165 -22.03 -16.63 -8.26
C ALA A 165 -23.44 -16.04 -8.08
N LEU A 166 -24.44 -16.87 -7.77
CA LEU A 166 -25.80 -16.41 -7.50
C LEU A 166 -25.85 -15.48 -6.29
N ARG A 167 -25.17 -15.81 -5.18
CA ARG A 167 -25.08 -14.94 -4.00
C ARG A 167 -24.44 -13.60 -4.34
N ALA A 168 -23.39 -13.59 -5.16
CA ALA A 168 -22.76 -12.35 -5.63
C ALA A 168 -23.74 -11.48 -6.44
N CYS A 169 -24.49 -12.08 -7.38
CA CYS A 169 -25.53 -11.37 -8.13
C CYS A 169 -26.64 -10.83 -7.22
N GLN A 170 -27.07 -11.60 -6.22
CA GLN A 170 -28.09 -11.18 -5.26
C GLN A 170 -27.60 -10.02 -4.38
N ALA A 171 -26.34 -10.03 -3.96
CA ALA A 171 -25.74 -8.93 -3.21
C ALA A 171 -25.71 -7.64 -4.04
N TYR A 172 -25.24 -7.73 -5.27
CA TYR A 172 -25.23 -6.60 -6.21
C TYR A 172 -26.63 -6.03 -6.46
N ALA A 173 -27.61 -6.89 -6.74
CA ALA A 173 -28.99 -6.46 -6.96
C ALA A 173 -29.59 -5.75 -5.73
N LYS A 174 -29.26 -6.20 -4.51
CA LYS A 174 -29.68 -5.53 -3.26
C LYS A 174 -29.05 -4.15 -3.13
N GLU A 175 -27.74 -4.01 -3.35
CA GLU A 175 -27.05 -2.73 -3.28
C GLU A 175 -27.62 -1.69 -4.25
N VAL A 176 -27.96 -2.13 -5.47
CA VAL A 176 -28.53 -1.25 -6.50
C VAL A 176 -30.01 -0.93 -6.25
N SER A 177 -30.75 -1.82 -5.60
CA SER A 177 -32.20 -1.64 -5.36
C SER A 177 -32.54 -0.94 -4.05
N THR A 178 -31.61 -0.83 -3.09
CA THR A 178 -31.80 0.00 -1.91
C THR A 178 -31.61 1.48 -2.26
N PRO A 179 -32.66 2.32 -2.25
CA PRO A 179 -32.49 3.75 -2.39
C PRO A 179 -31.69 4.30 -1.19
N LYS A 180 -30.81 5.25 -1.48
CA LYS A 180 -29.91 5.89 -0.51
C LYS A 180 -30.67 6.75 0.50
#